data_AF-A0A1G5EL09-F1
#
_entry.id   AF-A0A1G5EL09-F1
#
_cell.length_a   1.000
_cell.length_b   1.000
_cell.length_c   1.000
_cell.angle_alpha   90.00
_cell.angle_beta   90.00
_cell.angle_gamma   90.00
#
_symmetry.space_group_name_H-M   'P 1'
#
loop_
_entity.id
_entity.type
_entity.pdbx_description
1 polymer ?
#
loop_
_entity_poly.entity_id
_entity_poly.type
_entity_poly.pdbx_seq_one_letter_code
_entity_poly.pdbx_strand_id
1 'polypeptide(L)'
;MYVNRKEHFLSNSLFWAAGIHVLSNIALFLVRRFVPKANASQPDLANPAILVGQIAVAAAQVILMAIVFISAYDRLKKALSVVDEADRLKMAVLQKEAMGNKVPALTGNSILRLLELWGVILVAVRMVYDICSLVYRRFIADLIDFSSDSISNEDFIAIYNNTHGFKYIGILIALLLGSLMTGIFLNDKLIKVLTMILMAFFLLSFVLLEMQTITVGGYRIGIVWTSVIFHLIETLGLIVLGLYLRKKYIGL
;
A
#
# COMPACT_ATOMS: atom_id res chain seq x y z
N MET A 1 21.47 -3.88 22.01
CA MET A 1 20.05 -4.04 21.66
C MET A 1 19.85 -5.43 21.10
N TYR A 2 19.23 -6.36 21.81
CA TYR A 2 18.91 -7.67 21.24
C TYR A 2 17.87 -7.52 20.11
N VAL A 3 18.27 -7.05 18.93
CA VAL A 3 17.60 -7.47 17.70
C VAL A 3 18.01 -8.90 17.54
N ASN A 4 17.19 -9.78 18.14
CA ASN A 4 17.26 -11.19 17.88
C ASN A 4 17.31 -11.34 16.36
N ARG A 5 18.34 -12.02 15.84
CA ARG A 5 18.45 -12.32 14.39
C ARG A 5 17.19 -12.98 13.83
N LYS A 6 16.32 -13.52 14.68
CA LYS A 6 15.05 -14.16 14.32
C LYS A 6 13.86 -13.20 14.31
N GLU A 7 13.86 -12.10 15.07
CA GLU A 7 12.71 -11.21 15.21
C GLU A 7 12.85 -10.00 14.29
N HIS A 8 11.94 -9.85 13.32
CA HIS A 8 11.95 -8.82 12.27
C HIS A 8 10.65 -8.02 12.30
N PHE A 9 10.54 -7.06 13.22
CA PHE A 9 9.27 -6.41 13.53
C PHE A 9 8.69 -5.64 12.34
N LEU A 10 9.49 -4.80 11.68
CA LEU A 10 9.05 -3.99 10.55
C LEU A 10 8.80 -4.87 9.33
N SER A 11 9.76 -5.73 8.97
CA SER A 11 9.62 -6.60 7.80
C SER A 11 8.41 -7.54 7.91
N ASN A 12 8.17 -8.13 9.09
CA ASN A 12 6.99 -8.96 9.32
C ASN A 12 5.69 -8.15 9.23
N SER A 13 5.68 -6.91 9.75
CA SER A 13 4.50 -6.04 9.68
C SER A 13 4.16 -5.68 8.23
N LEU A 14 5.18 -5.40 7.40
CA LEU A 14 5.01 -5.16 5.97
C LEU A 14 4.47 -6.40 5.24
N PHE A 15 4.95 -7.60 5.58
CA PHE A 15 4.39 -8.85 5.02
C PHE A 15 2.94 -9.07 5.41
N TRP A 16 2.59 -8.87 6.68
CA TRP A 16 1.21 -9.00 7.13
C TRP A 16 0.31 -7.97 6.46
N ALA A 17 0.75 -6.73 6.31
CA ALA A 17 0.01 -5.69 5.59
C ALA A 17 -0.25 -6.09 4.12
N ALA A 18 0.79 -6.55 3.41
CA ALA A 18 0.63 -7.04 2.04
C ALA A 18 -0.32 -8.25 1.95
N GLY A 19 -0.22 -9.19 2.90
CA GLY A 19 -1.12 -10.34 3.00
C GLY A 19 -2.57 -9.93 3.25
N ILE A 20 -2.81 -8.98 4.15
CA ILE A 20 -4.13 -8.40 4.42
C ILE A 20 -4.72 -7.77 3.15
N HIS A 21 -3.92 -7.04 2.37
CA HIS A 21 -4.35 -6.48 1.07
C HIS A 21 -4.80 -7.58 0.11
N VAL A 22 -3.99 -8.63 -0.07
CA VAL A 22 -4.32 -9.76 -0.95
C VAL A 22 -5.60 -10.46 -0.50
N LEU A 23 -5.73 -10.75 0.80
CA LEU A 23 -6.94 -11.36 1.37
C LEU A 23 -8.18 -10.49 1.19
N SER A 24 -8.06 -9.18 1.34
CA SER A 24 -9.15 -8.23 1.12
C SER A 24 -9.59 -8.24 -0.35
N ASN A 25 -8.66 -8.28 -1.29
CA ASN A 25 -8.97 -8.39 -2.72
C ASN A 25 -9.66 -9.72 -3.06
N ILE A 26 -9.24 -10.83 -2.45
CA ILE A 26 -9.93 -12.13 -2.58
C ILE A 26 -11.35 -12.03 -2.02
N ALA A 27 -11.52 -11.44 -0.83
CA ALA A 27 -12.84 -11.26 -0.23
C ALA A 27 -13.77 -10.41 -1.13
N LEU A 28 -13.27 -9.30 -1.69
CA LEU A 28 -14.01 -8.48 -2.64
C LEU A 28 -14.39 -9.25 -3.91
N PHE A 29 -13.48 -10.09 -4.42
CA PHE A 29 -13.77 -10.96 -5.55
C PHE A 29 -14.91 -11.93 -5.23
N LEU A 30 -14.90 -12.55 -4.05
CA LEU A 30 -15.97 -13.45 -3.61
C LEU A 30 -17.30 -12.70 -3.45
N VAL A 31 -17.29 -11.51 -2.84
CA VAL A 31 -18.48 -10.64 -2.74
C VAL A 31 -19.07 -10.41 -4.14
N ARG A 32 -18.25 -10.00 -5.12
CA ARG A 32 -18.71 -9.76 -6.49
C ARG A 32 -19.20 -11.03 -7.19
N ARG A 33 -18.61 -12.18 -6.89
CA ARG A 33 -18.95 -13.46 -7.52
C ARG A 33 -20.27 -14.04 -7.02
N PHE A 34 -20.60 -13.83 -5.74
CA PHE A 34 -21.76 -14.44 -5.08
C PHE A 34 -22.94 -13.49 -4.86
N VAL A 35 -22.72 -12.16 -4.82
CA VAL A 35 -23.83 -11.20 -4.76
C VAL A 35 -24.51 -11.14 -6.12
N PRO A 36 -25.81 -11.49 -6.23
CA PRO A 36 -26.51 -11.45 -7.51
C PRO A 36 -26.59 -10.02 -8.04
N LYS A 37 -26.47 -9.88 -9.37
CA LYS A 37 -26.64 -8.58 -10.03
C LYS A 37 -28.11 -8.20 -9.99
N ALA A 38 -28.42 -7.01 -9.49
CA ALA A 38 -29.78 -6.49 -9.49
C ALA A 38 -30.31 -6.24 -10.92
N ASN A 39 -29.44 -5.81 -11.83
CA ASN A 39 -29.70 -5.64 -13.26
C ASN A 39 -28.51 -6.15 -14.07
N ALA A 40 -28.74 -7.03 -15.06
CA ALA A 40 -27.66 -7.58 -15.89
C ALA A 40 -27.03 -6.55 -16.84
N SER A 41 -27.77 -5.48 -17.17
CA SER A 41 -27.34 -4.39 -18.05
C SER A 41 -26.55 -3.28 -17.34
N GLN A 42 -26.53 -3.27 -16.00
CA GLN A 42 -25.83 -2.23 -15.24
C GLN A 42 -24.46 -2.72 -14.76
N PRO A 43 -23.46 -1.82 -14.65
CA PRO A 43 -22.15 -2.16 -14.12
C PRO A 43 -22.26 -2.55 -12.64
N ASP A 44 -21.35 -3.41 -12.16
CA ASP A 44 -21.31 -3.85 -10.76
C ASP A 44 -21.15 -2.68 -9.77
N LEU A 45 -20.58 -1.58 -10.25
CA LEU A 45 -20.47 -0.29 -9.56
C LEU A 45 -21.83 0.38 -9.28
N ALA A 46 -22.92 -0.07 -9.88
CA ALA A 46 -24.27 0.41 -9.57
C ALA A 46 -24.94 -0.43 -8.45
N ASN A 47 -24.43 -1.62 -8.13
CA ASN A 47 -25.08 -2.54 -7.19
C ASN A 47 -24.85 -2.12 -5.71
N PRO A 48 -25.88 -1.76 -4.93
CA PRO A 48 -25.73 -1.35 -3.53
C PRO A 48 -25.24 -2.47 -2.60
N ALA A 49 -25.60 -3.74 -2.87
CA ALA A 49 -25.13 -4.85 -2.06
C ALA A 49 -23.62 -5.07 -2.21
N ILE A 50 -23.09 -4.92 -3.43
CA ILE A 50 -21.64 -4.95 -3.68
C ILE A 50 -20.95 -3.76 -2.96
N LEU A 51 -21.60 -2.59 -2.88
CA LEU A 51 -21.07 -1.44 -2.15
C LEU A 51 -20.91 -1.74 -0.65
N VAL A 52 -21.96 -2.27 -0.02
CA VAL A 52 -21.95 -2.60 1.40
C VAL A 52 -20.86 -3.63 1.70
N GLY A 53 -20.76 -4.68 0.88
CA GLY A 53 -19.68 -5.67 1.00
C GLY A 53 -18.30 -5.04 0.83
N GLN A 54 -18.14 -4.10 -0.11
CA GLN A 54 -16.88 -3.38 -0.29
C GLN A 54 -16.49 -2.53 0.92
N ILE A 55 -17.45 -1.79 1.49
CA ILE A 55 -17.23 -0.98 2.69
C ILE A 55 -16.86 -1.87 3.89
N ALA A 56 -17.55 -3.01 4.06
CA ALA A 56 -17.26 -3.94 5.14
C ALA A 56 -15.84 -4.52 5.04
N VAL A 57 -15.43 -4.97 3.85
CA VAL A 57 -14.07 -5.48 3.62
C VAL A 57 -13.03 -4.37 3.82
N ALA A 58 -13.27 -3.16 3.32
CA ALA A 58 -12.39 -2.02 3.50
C ALA A 58 -12.19 -1.66 4.98
N ALA A 59 -13.28 -1.60 5.76
CA ALA A 59 -13.22 -1.32 7.20
C ALA A 59 -12.41 -2.41 7.94
N ALA A 60 -12.68 -3.69 7.65
CA ALA A 60 -11.93 -4.80 8.23
C ALA A 60 -10.43 -4.72 7.89
N GLN A 61 -10.11 -4.41 6.63
CA GLN A 61 -8.73 -4.24 6.16
C GLN A 61 -7.97 -3.17 6.95
N VAL A 62 -8.56 -1.98 7.10
CA VAL A 62 -7.96 -0.86 7.85
C VAL A 62 -7.72 -1.24 9.31
N ILE A 63 -8.71 -1.85 9.96
CA ILE A 63 -8.60 -2.28 11.37
C ILE A 63 -7.48 -3.32 11.53
N LEU A 64 -7.45 -4.34 10.68
CA LEU A 64 -6.43 -5.39 10.74
C LEU A 64 -5.03 -4.82 10.52
N MET A 65 -4.87 -3.90 9.56
CA MET A 65 -3.59 -3.22 9.32
C MET A 65 -3.14 -2.42 10.54
N ALA A 66 -4.04 -1.64 11.16
CA ALA A 66 -3.72 -0.89 12.37
C ALA A 66 -3.27 -1.82 13.51
N ILE A 67 -3.99 -2.93 13.73
CA ILE A 67 -3.65 -3.92 14.76
C ILE A 67 -2.25 -4.51 14.54
N VAL A 68 -1.88 -4.82 13.29
CA VAL A 68 -0.55 -5.37 12.97
C VAL A 68 0.56 -4.42 13.43
N PHE A 69 0.48 -3.14 13.07
CA PHE A 69 1.53 -2.17 13.40
C PHE A 69 1.55 -1.80 14.88
N ILE A 70 0.39 -1.62 15.52
CA ILE A 70 0.30 -1.36 16.96
C ILE A 70 0.87 -2.54 17.75
N SER A 71 0.49 -3.77 17.39
CA SER A 71 0.99 -4.98 18.07
C SER A 71 2.49 -5.14 17.91
N ALA A 72 3.04 -4.87 16.73
CA ALA A 72 4.49 -4.91 16.49
C ALA A 72 5.23 -3.83 17.28
N TYR A 73 4.66 -2.62 17.34
CA TYR A 73 5.18 -1.51 18.13
C TYR A 73 5.24 -1.85 19.62
N ASP A 74 4.13 -2.32 20.20
CA ASP A 74 4.04 -2.65 21.62
C ASP A 74 4.97 -3.79 22.01
N ARG A 75 5.07 -4.83 21.16
CA ARG A 75 6.02 -5.93 21.37
C ARG A 75 7.47 -5.45 21.38
N LEU A 76 7.85 -4.58 20.45
CA LEU A 76 9.20 -4.02 20.41
C LEU A 76 9.46 -3.08 21.60
N LYS A 77 8.51 -2.19 21.92
CA LYS A 77 8.62 -1.26 23.05
C LYS A 77 8.80 -2.01 24.38
N LYS A 78 8.01 -3.07 24.60
CA LYS A 78 8.16 -3.96 25.77
C LYS A 78 9.51 -4.68 25.79
N ALA A 79 10.02 -5.11 24.64
CA ALA A 79 11.35 -5.72 24.57
C ALA A 79 12.47 -4.73 24.92
N LEU A 80 12.31 -3.45 24.55
CA LEU A 80 13.28 -2.40 24.84
C LEU A 80 13.24 -1.91 26.29
N SER A 81 12.09 -1.98 26.96
CA SER A 81 11.93 -1.52 28.36
C SER A 81 12.66 -2.40 29.39
N VAL A 82 13.11 -3.59 29.02
CA VAL A 82 13.89 -4.49 29.89
C VAL A 82 15.31 -3.96 30.13
N VAL A 83 15.78 -3.01 29.31
CA VAL A 83 17.12 -2.45 29.37
C VAL A 83 17.06 -0.96 29.67
N ASP A 84 17.82 -0.52 30.67
CA ASP A 84 17.99 0.89 31.02
C ASP A 84 18.62 1.70 29.88
N GLU A 85 18.16 2.94 29.71
CA GLU A 85 18.59 3.80 28.60
C GLU A 85 20.11 4.03 28.55
N ALA A 86 20.75 4.13 29.71
CA ALA A 86 22.20 4.30 29.83
C ALA A 86 22.99 3.14 29.20
N ASP A 87 22.44 1.91 29.25
CA ASP A 87 23.09 0.71 28.73
C ASP A 87 22.72 0.42 27.27
N ARG A 88 21.64 1.04 26.76
CA ARG A 88 21.23 0.86 25.35
C ARG A 88 22.30 1.31 24.37
N LEU A 89 22.95 2.45 24.64
CA LEU A 89 24.00 3.00 23.76
C LEU A 89 25.25 2.13 23.78
N LYS A 90 25.74 1.76 24.97
CA LYS A 90 26.91 0.87 25.15
C LYS A 90 26.70 -0.46 24.45
N MET A 91 25.50 -1.03 24.58
CA MET A 91 25.17 -2.28 23.89
C MET A 91 25.04 -2.15 22.37
N ALA A 92 24.61 -1.00 21.85
CA ALA A 92 24.58 -0.76 20.40
C ALA A 92 26.01 -0.71 19.82
N VAL A 93 26.96 -0.13 20.56
CA VAL A 93 28.39 -0.11 20.21
C VAL A 93 28.96 -1.53 20.21
N LEU A 94 28.74 -2.31 21.29
CA LEU A 94 29.20 -3.71 21.39
C LEU A 94 28.65 -4.59 20.27
N GLN A 95 27.41 -4.39 19.84
CA GLN A 95 26.85 -5.10 18.69
C GLN A 95 27.53 -4.71 17.38
N LYS A 96 27.78 -3.42 17.17
CA LYS A 96 28.48 -2.95 15.98
C LYS A 96 29.88 -3.55 15.91
N GLU A 97 30.56 -3.67 17.05
CA GLU A 97 31.86 -4.33 17.17
C GLU A 97 31.77 -5.83 16.89
N ALA A 98 30.82 -6.54 17.50
CA ALA A 98 30.67 -8.00 17.33
C ALA A 98 30.18 -8.41 15.93
N MET A 99 29.36 -7.58 15.27
CA MET A 99 28.79 -7.88 13.95
C MET A 99 29.61 -7.29 12.79
N GLY A 100 30.63 -6.49 13.11
CA GLY A 100 31.46 -5.77 12.16
C GLY A 100 30.72 -4.64 11.43
N ASN A 101 31.46 -3.85 10.64
CA ASN A 101 30.94 -2.70 9.88
C ASN A 101 29.90 -3.06 8.78
N LYS A 102 29.51 -4.32 8.64
CA LYS A 102 28.61 -4.79 7.59
C LYS A 102 27.12 -4.67 7.95
N VAL A 103 26.77 -4.44 9.22
CA VAL A 103 25.38 -4.35 9.67
C VAL A 103 25.11 -2.92 10.17
N PRO A 104 24.18 -2.17 9.56
CA PRO A 104 23.74 -0.89 10.08
C PRO A 104 23.10 -1.11 11.46
N ALA A 105 23.76 -0.65 12.52
CA ALA A 105 23.27 -0.75 13.89
C ALA A 105 22.11 0.24 14.08
N LEU A 106 20.91 -0.15 13.63
CA LEU A 106 19.70 0.62 13.92
C LEU A 106 19.33 0.42 15.37
N THR A 107 19.00 1.52 16.03
CA THR A 107 18.52 1.48 17.42
C THR A 107 17.06 1.04 17.44
N GLY A 108 16.59 0.49 18.56
CA GLY A 108 15.22 0.02 18.70
C GLY A 108 14.23 1.16 18.52
N ASN A 109 14.62 2.35 18.98
CA ASN A 109 13.88 3.59 18.74
C ASN A 109 13.78 3.95 17.26
N SER A 110 14.82 3.69 16.46
CA SER A 110 14.75 3.88 15.00
C SER A 110 13.74 2.92 14.37
N ILE A 111 13.69 1.66 14.83
CA ILE A 111 12.72 0.67 14.36
C ILE A 111 11.29 1.06 14.77
N LEU A 112 11.09 1.52 16.01
CA LEU A 112 9.80 2.04 16.48
C LEU A 112 9.28 3.19 15.61
N ARG A 113 10.14 4.16 15.29
CA ARG A 113 9.79 5.29 14.40
C ARG A 113 9.44 4.82 12.98
N LEU A 114 10.14 3.80 12.46
CA LEU A 114 9.80 3.23 11.16
C LEU A 114 8.47 2.46 11.20
N LEU A 115 8.17 1.74 12.29
CA LEU A 115 6.87 1.09 12.49
C LEU A 115 5.73 2.11 12.56
N GLU A 116 5.91 3.20 13.30
CA GLU A 116 4.95 4.31 13.37
C GLU A 116 4.74 4.93 11.98
N LEU A 117 5.82 5.25 11.28
CA LEU A 117 5.78 5.83 9.94
C LEU A 117 5.00 4.94 8.96
N TRP A 118 5.36 3.66 8.87
CA TRP A 118 4.72 2.73 7.95
C TRP A 118 3.28 2.40 8.35
N GLY A 119 2.99 2.29 9.64
CA GLY A 119 1.63 2.09 10.14
C GLY A 119 0.72 3.24 9.76
N VAL A 120 1.15 4.48 9.99
CA VAL A 120 0.39 5.69 9.62
C VAL A 120 0.23 5.77 8.11
N ILE A 121 1.30 5.59 7.34
CA ILE A 121 1.24 5.64 5.87
C ILE A 121 0.24 4.63 5.36
N LEU A 122 0.37 3.35 5.70
CA LEU A 122 -0.45 2.30 5.10
C LEU A 122 -1.93 2.43 5.51
N VAL A 123 -2.22 2.79 6.77
CA VAL A 123 -3.60 3.05 7.22
C VAL A 123 -4.19 4.28 6.51
N ALA A 124 -3.47 5.40 6.48
CA ALA A 124 -3.97 6.63 5.87
C ALA A 124 -4.14 6.48 4.36
N VAL A 125 -3.16 5.88 3.68
CA VAL A 125 -3.22 5.56 2.25
C VAL A 125 -4.43 4.71 1.94
N ARG A 126 -4.74 3.72 2.77
CA ARG A 126 -5.92 2.88 2.58
C ARG A 126 -7.22 3.65 2.79
N MET A 127 -7.31 4.47 3.83
CA MET A 127 -8.50 5.33 4.04
C MET A 127 -8.72 6.28 2.87
N VAL A 128 -7.65 6.93 2.38
CA VAL A 128 -7.73 7.81 1.20
C VAL A 128 -8.15 7.03 -0.04
N TYR A 129 -7.65 5.82 -0.24
CA TYR A 129 -8.10 4.93 -1.31
C TYR A 129 -9.61 4.70 -1.28
N ASP A 130 -10.14 4.34 -0.11
CA ASP A 130 -11.53 3.97 0.06
C ASP A 130 -12.44 5.20 -0.12
N ILE A 131 -12.05 6.36 0.43
CA ILE A 131 -12.77 7.64 0.23
C ILE A 131 -12.77 8.01 -1.26
N CYS A 132 -11.61 8.03 -1.92
CA CYS A 132 -11.51 8.35 -3.33
C CYS A 132 -12.33 7.37 -4.19
N SER A 133 -12.37 6.09 -3.82
CA SER A 133 -13.17 5.09 -4.53
C SER A 133 -14.68 5.31 -4.37
N LEU A 134 -15.14 5.74 -3.18
CA LEU A 134 -16.53 6.10 -2.94
C LEU A 134 -16.93 7.38 -3.69
N VAL A 135 -16.08 8.41 -3.65
CA VAL A 135 -16.30 9.66 -4.38
C VAL A 135 -16.31 9.40 -5.88
N TYR A 136 -15.36 8.62 -6.39
CA TYR A 136 -15.31 8.20 -7.80
C TYR A 136 -16.59 7.47 -8.20
N ARG A 137 -17.06 6.52 -7.38
CA ARG A 137 -18.29 5.78 -7.68
C ARG A 137 -19.52 6.70 -7.76
N ARG A 138 -19.64 7.67 -6.84
CA ARG A 138 -20.71 8.68 -6.89
C ARG A 138 -20.61 9.53 -8.14
N PHE A 139 -19.42 10.03 -8.44
CA PHE A 139 -19.16 10.79 -9.67
C PHE A 139 -19.58 10.02 -10.93
N ILE A 140 -19.28 8.72 -11.02
CA ILE A 140 -19.71 7.90 -12.15
C ILE A 140 -21.24 7.70 -12.16
N ALA A 141 -21.88 7.49 -11.00
CA ALA A 141 -23.33 7.39 -10.93
C ALA A 141 -24.02 8.67 -11.41
N ASP A 142 -23.57 9.83 -10.91
CA ASP A 142 -24.08 11.14 -11.34
C ASP A 142 -23.88 11.33 -12.85
N LEU A 143 -22.71 10.95 -13.37
CA LEU A 143 -22.40 11.08 -14.79
C LEU A 143 -23.23 10.15 -15.68
N ILE A 144 -23.59 8.95 -15.21
CA ILE A 144 -24.54 8.06 -15.92
C ILE A 144 -25.91 8.73 -15.98
N ASP A 145 -26.39 9.28 -14.87
CA ASP A 145 -27.69 9.95 -14.80
C ASP A 145 -27.74 11.17 -15.72
N PHE A 146 -26.66 11.97 -15.77
CA PHE A 146 -26.52 13.10 -16.71
C PHE A 146 -26.36 12.68 -18.19
N SER A 147 -25.76 11.52 -18.47
CA SER A 147 -25.51 11.05 -19.85
C SER A 147 -26.75 10.57 -20.58
N SER A 148 -27.87 10.39 -19.87
CA SER A 148 -29.11 9.83 -20.43
C SER A 148 -29.72 10.63 -21.59
N ASP A 149 -29.33 11.91 -21.76
CA ASP A 149 -29.86 12.77 -22.84
C ASP A 149 -28.81 13.47 -23.74
N SER A 150 -27.49 13.46 -23.44
CA SER A 150 -26.57 14.39 -24.15
C SER A 150 -25.09 14.00 -24.33
N ILE A 151 -24.59 12.91 -23.75
CA ILE A 151 -23.16 12.56 -23.82
C ILE A 151 -22.98 11.30 -24.67
N SER A 152 -22.07 11.33 -25.64
CA SER A 152 -21.76 10.14 -26.43
C SER A 152 -21.14 9.05 -25.53
N ASN A 153 -21.39 7.78 -25.83
CA ASN A 153 -20.77 6.67 -25.09
C ASN A 153 -19.23 6.76 -25.08
N GLU A 154 -18.62 7.36 -26.11
CA GLU A 154 -17.18 7.54 -26.20
C GLU A 154 -16.67 8.62 -25.24
N ASP A 155 -17.37 9.75 -25.11
CA ASP A 155 -17.05 10.80 -24.15
C ASP A 155 -17.22 10.31 -22.71
N PHE A 156 -18.28 9.53 -22.44
CA PHE A 156 -18.48 8.88 -21.14
C PHE A 156 -17.28 7.99 -20.77
N ILE A 157 -16.86 7.13 -21.70
CA ILE A 157 -15.72 6.23 -21.52
C ILE A 157 -14.45 7.06 -21.27
N ALA A 158 -14.19 8.09 -22.07
CA ALA A 158 -13.02 8.96 -21.92
C ALA A 158 -12.97 9.64 -20.53
N ILE A 159 -14.09 10.20 -20.05
CA ILE A 159 -14.17 10.84 -18.73
C ILE A 159 -13.97 9.81 -17.60
N TYR A 160 -14.64 8.65 -17.69
CA TYR A 160 -14.47 7.56 -16.74
C TYR A 160 -12.99 7.15 -16.63
N ASN A 161 -12.32 6.99 -17.77
CA ASN A 161 -10.93 6.55 -17.82
C ASN A 161 -9.95 7.60 -17.28
N ASN A 162 -10.13 8.87 -17.66
CA ASN A 162 -9.27 9.96 -17.22
C ASN A 162 -9.39 10.23 -15.71
N THR A 163 -10.57 10.03 -15.13
CA THR A 163 -10.80 10.24 -13.70
C THR A 163 -10.36 9.05 -12.83
N HIS A 164 -10.29 7.84 -13.39
CA HIS A 164 -9.89 6.64 -12.66
C HIS A 164 -8.45 6.68 -12.14
N GLY A 165 -7.54 7.32 -12.88
CA GLY A 165 -6.12 7.42 -12.52
C GLY A 165 -5.85 8.29 -11.28
N PHE A 166 -6.69 9.31 -11.04
CA PHE A 166 -6.45 10.32 -10.00
C PHE A 166 -6.45 9.75 -8.59
N LYS A 167 -7.25 8.70 -8.33
CA LYS A 167 -7.30 8.09 -7.01
C LYS A 167 -5.96 7.49 -6.59
N TYR A 168 -5.11 7.09 -7.52
CA TYR A 168 -3.84 6.40 -7.23
C TYR A 168 -2.67 7.35 -6.95
N ILE A 169 -2.75 8.62 -7.33
CA ILE A 169 -1.62 9.56 -7.26
C ILE A 169 -1.16 9.79 -5.84
N GLY A 170 -2.04 10.32 -4.98
CA GLY A 170 -1.66 10.66 -3.59
C GLY A 170 -1.22 9.44 -2.78
N ILE A 171 -1.85 8.31 -3.08
CA ILE A 171 -1.64 7.01 -2.44
C ILE A 171 -0.25 6.47 -2.80
N LEU A 172 0.12 6.49 -4.08
CA LEU A 172 1.43 6.05 -4.52
C LEU A 172 2.54 7.01 -4.06
N ILE A 173 2.29 8.33 -4.08
CA ILE A 173 3.24 9.32 -3.54
C ILE A 173 3.55 9.01 -2.08
N ALA A 174 2.53 8.71 -1.26
CA ALA A 174 2.74 8.37 0.15
C ALA A 174 3.57 7.09 0.34
N LEU A 175 3.34 6.04 -0.45
CA LEU A 175 4.14 4.80 -0.40
C LEU A 175 5.61 5.04 -0.82
N LEU A 176 5.82 5.84 -1.86
CA LEU A 176 7.16 6.21 -2.33
C LEU A 176 7.86 7.10 -1.30
N LEU A 177 7.17 8.07 -0.69
CA LEU A 177 7.72 8.88 0.40
C LEU A 177 8.10 8.01 1.61
N GLY A 178 7.26 7.04 1.99
CA GLY A 178 7.59 6.07 3.06
C GLY A 178 8.86 5.27 2.76
N SER A 179 9.00 4.82 1.50
CA SER A 179 10.19 4.13 1.02
C SER A 179 11.43 5.02 1.02
N LEU A 180 11.30 6.27 0.56
CA LEU A 180 12.38 7.25 0.54
C LEU A 180 12.84 7.60 1.96
N MET A 181 11.89 7.89 2.86
CA MET A 181 12.16 8.16 4.27
C MET A 181 12.85 6.96 4.92
N THR A 182 12.40 5.74 4.65
CA THR A 182 13.10 4.52 5.07
C THR A 182 14.54 4.50 4.56
N GLY A 183 14.76 4.77 3.28
CA GLY A 183 16.11 4.88 2.70
C GLY A 183 16.98 5.98 3.34
N ILE A 184 16.40 7.09 3.76
CA ILE A 184 17.09 8.17 4.49
C ILE A 184 17.46 7.70 5.90
N PHE A 185 16.50 7.16 6.67
CA PHE A 185 16.71 6.66 8.04
C PHE A 185 17.75 5.54 8.10
N LEU A 186 17.75 4.65 7.11
CA LEU A 186 18.67 3.53 7.01
C LEU A 186 20.02 3.90 6.36
N ASN A 187 20.15 5.15 5.90
CA ASN A 187 21.22 5.63 5.02
C ASN A 187 21.49 4.68 3.82
N ASP A 188 20.44 4.10 3.26
CA ASP A 188 20.53 3.12 2.18
C ASP A 188 20.45 3.78 0.81
N LYS A 189 21.58 3.84 0.09
CA LYS A 189 21.63 4.39 -1.27
C LYS A 189 20.73 3.62 -2.24
N LEU A 190 20.60 2.31 -2.09
CA LEU A 190 19.83 1.48 -3.02
C LEU A 190 18.34 1.76 -2.90
N ILE A 191 17.80 1.80 -1.68
CA ILE A 191 16.39 2.14 -1.45
C ILE A 191 16.09 3.56 -1.98
N LYS A 192 16.97 4.52 -1.69
CA LYS A 192 16.83 5.91 -2.18
C LYS A 192 16.78 5.96 -3.71
N VAL A 193 17.73 5.33 -4.39
CA VAL A 193 17.82 5.34 -5.86
C VAL A 193 16.62 4.62 -6.49
N LEU A 194 16.27 3.42 -6.01
CA LEU A 194 15.12 2.68 -6.54
C LEU A 194 13.81 3.45 -6.36
N THR A 195 13.62 4.11 -5.21
CA THR A 195 12.43 4.92 -4.96
C THR A 195 12.35 6.12 -5.91
N MET A 196 13.48 6.79 -6.16
CA MET A 196 13.54 7.90 -7.13
C MET A 196 13.24 7.43 -8.56
N ILE A 197 13.77 6.26 -8.95
CA ILE A 197 13.50 5.65 -10.26
C ILE A 197 12.00 5.32 -10.39
N LEU A 198 11.41 4.67 -9.38
CA LEU A 198 9.97 4.35 -9.38
C LEU A 198 9.10 5.60 -9.44
N MET A 199 9.50 6.68 -8.75
CA MET A 199 8.80 7.96 -8.81
C MET A 199 8.86 8.58 -10.20
N ALA A 200 10.02 8.54 -10.86
CA ALA A 200 10.16 9.00 -12.24
C ALA A 200 9.30 8.17 -13.21
N PHE A 201 9.32 6.84 -13.10
CA PHE A 201 8.47 5.96 -13.89
C PHE A 201 6.98 6.22 -13.68
N PHE A 202 6.58 6.48 -12.43
CA PHE A 202 5.19 6.82 -12.14
C PHE A 202 4.77 8.14 -12.78
N LEU A 203 5.58 9.19 -12.63
CA LEU A 203 5.29 10.49 -13.26
C LEU A 203 5.20 10.36 -14.78
N LEU A 204 6.13 9.61 -15.38
CA LEU A 204 6.12 9.34 -16.81
C LEU A 204 4.87 8.55 -17.23
N SER A 205 4.47 7.56 -16.44
CA SER A 205 3.25 6.80 -16.69
C SER A 205 1.99 7.64 -16.51
N PHE A 206 1.98 8.57 -15.55
CA PHE A 206 0.86 9.44 -15.30
C PHE A 206 0.69 10.50 -16.40
N VAL A 207 1.79 11.06 -16.90
CA VAL A 207 1.77 12.13 -17.90
C VAL A 207 1.67 11.59 -19.33
N LEU A 208 2.31 10.45 -19.65
CA LEU A 208 2.45 9.96 -21.02
C LEU A 208 1.65 8.69 -21.32
N LEU A 209 1.30 7.88 -20.32
CA LEU A 209 0.58 6.63 -20.55
C LEU A 209 -0.92 6.85 -20.30
N GLU A 210 -1.61 7.24 -21.36
CA GLU A 210 -3.07 7.20 -21.41
C GLU A 210 -3.59 5.76 -21.20
N MET A 211 -4.88 5.65 -20.88
CA MET A 211 -5.49 4.34 -20.73
C MET A 211 -5.52 3.60 -22.08
N GLN A 212 -4.95 2.39 -22.11
CA GLN A 212 -4.95 1.54 -23.30
C GLN A 212 -6.06 0.50 -23.20
N THR A 213 -6.97 0.47 -24.16
CA THR A 213 -7.93 -0.65 -24.30
C THR A 213 -7.32 -1.80 -25.07
N ILE A 214 -7.30 -2.99 -24.46
CA ILE A 214 -6.95 -4.24 -25.13
C ILE A 214 -8.18 -5.14 -25.25
N THR A 215 -8.26 -5.91 -26.33
CA THR A 215 -9.35 -6.89 -26.52
C THR A 215 -8.84 -8.28 -26.18
N VAL A 216 -9.43 -8.92 -25.16
CA VAL A 216 -9.06 -10.28 -24.70
C VAL A 216 -10.31 -11.15 -24.68
N GLY A 217 -10.34 -12.22 -25.48
CA GLY A 217 -11.45 -13.17 -25.51
C GLY A 217 -12.81 -12.56 -25.89
N GLY A 218 -12.82 -11.52 -26.73
CA GLY A 218 -14.03 -10.79 -27.12
C GLY A 218 -14.46 -9.67 -26.16
N TYR A 219 -13.79 -9.52 -25.02
CA TYR A 219 -14.04 -8.44 -24.06
C TYR A 219 -13.04 -7.30 -24.25
N ARG A 220 -13.50 -6.05 -24.18
CA ARG A 220 -12.63 -4.85 -24.16
C ARG A 220 -12.26 -4.53 -22.72
N ILE A 221 -10.97 -4.54 -22.41
CA ILE A 221 -10.41 -4.27 -21.09
C ILE A 221 -9.60 -2.97 -21.18
N GLY A 222 -9.99 -1.96 -20.40
CA GLY A 222 -9.18 -0.75 -20.23
C GLY A 222 -8.06 -0.99 -19.21
N ILE A 223 -6.81 -0.82 -19.63
CA ILE A 223 -5.64 -0.85 -18.76
C ILE A 223 -5.26 0.59 -18.41
N VAL A 224 -5.41 0.94 -17.14
CA VAL A 224 -4.91 2.19 -16.58
C VAL A 224 -3.54 1.89 -15.97
N TRP A 225 -2.44 2.25 -16.65
CA TRP A 225 -1.08 1.90 -16.23
C TRP A 225 -0.72 2.39 -14.82
N THR A 226 -1.23 3.55 -14.43
CA THR A 226 -1.05 4.10 -13.07
C THR A 226 -1.68 3.21 -12.00
N SER A 227 -2.80 2.54 -12.31
CA SER A 227 -3.43 1.53 -11.43
C SER A 227 -2.57 0.28 -11.31
N VAL A 228 -2.03 -0.20 -12.42
CA VAL A 228 -1.18 -1.40 -12.45
C VAL A 228 0.07 -1.19 -11.62
N ILE A 229 0.76 -0.06 -11.84
CA ILE A 229 1.97 0.32 -11.09
C ILE A 229 1.65 0.46 -9.61
N PHE A 230 0.54 1.12 -9.28
CA PHE A 230 0.12 1.26 -7.90
C PHE A 230 -0.08 -0.09 -7.21
N HIS A 231 -0.90 -0.99 -7.78
CA HIS A 231 -1.18 -2.28 -7.16
C HIS A 231 0.07 -3.16 -7.08
N LEU A 232 0.96 -3.07 -8.07
CA LEU A 232 2.25 -3.76 -8.03
C LEU A 232 3.12 -3.25 -6.88
N ILE A 233 3.21 -1.94 -6.68
CA ILE A 233 4.01 -1.35 -5.59
C ILE A 233 3.39 -1.65 -4.22
N GLU A 234 2.06 -1.53 -4.10
CA GLU A 234 1.33 -1.80 -2.85
C GLU A 234 1.46 -3.26 -2.41
N THR A 235 1.52 -4.21 -3.35
CA THR A 235 1.61 -5.64 -3.02
C THR A 235 3.03 -6.16 -3.13
N LEU A 236 3.53 -6.35 -4.34
CA LEU A 236 4.85 -6.88 -4.62
C LEU A 236 5.95 -5.95 -4.12
N GLY A 237 5.77 -4.62 -4.23
CA GLY A 237 6.74 -3.64 -3.73
C GLY A 237 6.95 -3.75 -2.22
N LEU A 238 5.87 -3.83 -1.43
CA LEU A 238 5.98 -4.03 0.03
C LEU A 238 6.61 -5.38 0.40
N ILE A 239 6.29 -6.44 -0.33
CA ILE A 239 6.92 -7.76 -0.13
C ILE A 239 8.41 -7.70 -0.43
N VAL A 240 8.81 -7.14 -1.58
CA VAL A 240 10.21 -7.01 -1.98
C VAL A 240 10.96 -6.13 -0.98
N LEU A 241 10.36 -5.03 -0.52
CA LEU A 241 10.93 -4.17 0.51
C LEU A 241 11.11 -4.94 1.83
N GLY A 242 10.10 -5.67 2.30
CA GLY A 242 10.19 -6.50 3.50
C GLY A 242 11.27 -7.57 3.40
N LEU A 243 11.39 -8.25 2.25
CA LEU A 243 12.44 -9.26 2.01
C LEU A 243 13.83 -8.62 2.01
N TYR A 244 13.96 -7.46 1.36
CA TYR A 244 15.20 -6.71 1.31
C TYR A 244 15.65 -6.27 2.71
N LEU A 245 14.72 -5.69 3.48
CA LEU A 245 14.98 -5.23 4.84
C LEU A 245 15.40 -6.40 5.74
N ARG A 246 14.65 -7.50 5.73
CA ARG A 246 14.99 -8.72 6.47
C ARG A 246 16.37 -9.26 6.12
N LYS A 247 16.74 -9.27 4.83
CA LYS A 247 18.03 -9.83 4.38
C LYS A 247 19.21 -8.93 4.74
N LYS A 248 19.06 -7.61 4.60
CA LYS A 248 20.16 -6.65 4.75
C LYS A 248 20.30 -6.10 6.17
N TYR A 249 19.19 -6.01 6.91
CA TYR A 249 19.14 -5.40 8.24
C TYR A 249 18.70 -6.43 9.28
N ILE A 250 19.58 -6.67 10.25
CA ILE A 250 19.35 -7.70 11.26
C ILE A 250 18.29 -7.22 12.24
N GLY A 251 17.18 -7.97 12.29
CA GLY A 251 16.04 -7.77 13.15
C GLY A 251 15.17 -6.53 12.86
N LEU A 252 15.33 -5.95 11.66
CA LEU A 252 14.35 -5.03 11.08
C LEU A 252 13.15 -5.79 10.53
#